data_AF-A0A8X6UMR2-F1
#
_entry.id   AF-A0A8X6UMR2-F1
#
_cell.length_a   1.000
_cell.length_b   1.000
_cell.length_c   1.000
_cell.angle_alpha   90.00
_cell.angle_beta   90.00
_cell.angle_gamma   90.00
#
_symmetry.space_group_name_H-M   'P 1'
#
loop_
_entity.id
_entity.type
_entity.pdbx_description
1 polymer ?
#
loop_
_entity_poly.entity_id
_entity_poly.type
_entity_poly.pdbx_seq_one_letter_code
_entity_poly.pdbx_strand_id
1 'polypeptide(L)'
;MLGSLVGALDNNSSQYIFAMKRYVGHETVSHTITWALYLIGLYPDVQAKIHEELDRIFGTDTERDVTESDLNDLKYLNCVLKETNRLYAVVPMIGRQAEEDMNI
;
A
#
# COMPACT_ATOMS: atom_id res chain seq x y z
N MET A 1 -4.61 15.40 -23.84
CA MET A 1 -5.31 14.49 -22.90
C MET A 1 -5.54 15.09 -21.50
N LEU A 2 -5.33 16.40 -21.27
CA LEU A 2 -5.68 17.09 -20.01
C LEU A 2 -6.83 18.12 -20.18
N GLY A 3 -7.19 18.46 -21.42
CA GLY A 3 -8.21 19.48 -21.71
C GLY A 3 -9.66 19.02 -21.57
N SER A 4 -9.94 17.71 -21.60
CA SER A 4 -11.30 17.17 -21.47
C SER A 4 -11.82 17.12 -20.03
N LEU A 5 -10.97 17.43 -19.04
CA LEU A 5 -11.33 17.44 -17.62
C LEU A 5 -11.85 18.80 -17.13
N VAL A 6 -11.52 19.90 -17.83
CA VAL A 6 -11.88 21.26 -17.40
C VAL A 6 -13.34 21.62 -17.72
N GLY A 7 -13.93 21.02 -18.77
CA GLY A 7 -15.31 21.32 -19.21
C GLY A 7 -16.41 20.67 -18.36
N ALA A 8 -16.08 19.83 -17.38
CA ALA A 8 -17.04 19.05 -16.59
C ALA A 8 -17.13 19.50 -15.11
N LEU A 9 -16.58 20.68 -14.79
CA LEU A 9 -16.42 21.17 -13.42
C LEU A 9 -17.73 21.58 -12.73
N ASP A 10 -18.89 21.57 -13.40
CA ASP A 10 -20.11 22.20 -12.88
C ASP A 10 -21.23 21.23 -12.45
N ASN A 11 -21.02 19.90 -12.37
CA ASN A 11 -22.11 19.03 -11.86
C ASN A 11 -21.73 17.66 -11.25
N ASN A 12 -20.46 17.41 -10.85
CA ASN A 12 -20.07 16.05 -10.43
C ASN A 12 -18.90 15.94 -9.43
N SER A 13 -18.70 16.93 -8.57
CA SER A 13 -17.54 17.04 -7.65
C SER A 13 -17.31 15.78 -6.79
N SER A 14 -18.38 15.12 -6.34
CA SER A 14 -18.30 13.86 -5.57
C SER A 14 -17.72 12.69 -6.36
N GLN A 15 -18.05 12.58 -7.65
CA GLN A 15 -17.52 11.52 -8.52
C GLN A 15 -16.03 11.72 -8.81
N TYR A 16 -15.59 12.96 -8.96
CA TYR A 16 -14.17 13.27 -9.13
C TYR A 16 -13.34 12.93 -7.89
N ILE A 17 -13.83 13.27 -6.70
CA ILE A 17 -13.17 12.91 -5.45
C ILE A 17 -13.06 11.38 -5.31
N PHE A 18 -14.13 10.65 -5.64
CA PHE A 18 -14.13 9.19 -5.62
C PHE A 18 -13.12 8.60 -6.61
N ALA A 19 -13.13 9.07 -7.85
CA ALA A 19 -12.21 8.61 -8.90
C ALA A 19 -10.74 8.90 -8.53
N MET A 20 -10.45 10.09 -8.01
CA MET A 20 -9.11 10.48 -7.57
C MET A 20 -8.62 9.62 -6.40
N LYS A 21 -9.46 9.40 -5.38
CA LYS A 21 -9.12 8.52 -4.24
C LYS A 21 -8.81 7.09 -4.70
N ARG A 22 -9.61 6.55 -5.62
CA ARG A 22 -9.37 5.22 -6.20
C ARG A 22 -8.03 5.16 -6.92
N TYR A 23 -7.74 6.16 -7.75
CA TYR A 23 -6.49 6.22 -8.49
C TYR A 23 -5.28 6.27 -7.54
N VAL A 24 -5.28 7.20 -6.59
CA VAL A 24 -4.19 7.34 -5.60
C VAL A 24 -4.03 6.05 -4.77
N GLY A 25 -5.13 5.44 -4.33
CA GLY A 25 -5.07 4.17 -3.59
C GLY A 25 -4.53 3.02 -4.44
N HIS A 26 -4.94 2.91 -5.69
CA HIS A 26 -4.48 1.87 -6.61
C HIS A 26 -2.97 1.97 -6.87
N GLU A 27 -2.50 3.16 -7.23
CA GLU A 27 -1.10 3.38 -7.55
C GLU A 27 -0.20 3.07 -6.35
N THR A 28 -0.59 3.52 -5.16
CA THR A 28 0.24 3.33 -3.96
C THR A 28 0.32 1.87 -3.50
N VAL A 29 -0.80 1.15 -3.54
CA VAL A 29 -0.84 -0.28 -3.19
C VAL A 29 -0.10 -1.12 -4.23
N SER A 30 -0.28 -0.84 -5.52
CA SER A 30 0.40 -1.60 -6.60
C SER A 30 1.93 -1.49 -6.51
N HIS A 31 2.44 -0.29 -6.22
CA HIS A 31 3.88 -0.09 -6.02
C HIS A 31 4.40 -0.85 -4.79
N THR A 32 3.67 -0.80 -3.67
CA THR A 32 4.05 -1.51 -2.44
C THR A 32 4.13 -3.02 -2.68
N ILE A 33 3.11 -3.60 -3.31
CA ILE A 33 3.06 -5.05 -3.60
C ILE A 33 4.17 -5.45 -4.56
N THR A 34 4.43 -4.66 -5.60
CA THR A 34 5.49 -4.94 -6.58
C THR A 34 6.86 -5.04 -5.91
N TRP A 35 7.22 -4.05 -5.07
CA TRP A 35 8.49 -4.07 -4.35
C TRP A 35 8.55 -5.17 -3.30
N ALA A 36 7.45 -5.43 -2.59
CA ALA A 36 7.39 -6.49 -1.59
C ALA A 36 7.64 -7.86 -2.23
N LEU A 37 6.95 -8.17 -3.33
CA LEU A 37 7.14 -9.43 -4.06
C LEU A 37 8.54 -9.56 -4.64
N TYR A 38 9.10 -8.46 -5.19
CA TYR A 38 10.46 -8.45 -5.69
C TYR A 38 11.48 -8.77 -4.58
N LEU A 39 11.37 -8.12 -3.42
CA LEU A 39 12.26 -8.38 -2.28
C LEU A 39 12.08 -9.79 -1.72
N ILE A 40 10.84 -10.26 -1.54
CA ILE A 40 10.58 -11.62 -1.06
C ILE A 40 11.18 -12.66 -2.01
N GLY A 41 11.10 -12.44 -3.33
CA GLY A 41 11.72 -13.32 -4.33
C GLY A 41 13.25 -13.30 -4.32
N LEU A 42 13.88 -12.22 -3.85
CA LEU A 42 15.34 -12.12 -3.72
C LEU A 42 15.90 -12.72 -2.42
N TYR A 43 15.07 -12.84 -1.37
CA TYR A 43 15.49 -13.29 -0.04
C TYR A 43 14.71 -14.56 0.37
N PRO A 44 15.19 -15.76 -0.02
CA PRO A 44 14.50 -17.03 0.27
C PRO A 44 14.32 -17.32 1.76
N ASP A 45 15.21 -16.80 2.62
CA ASP A 45 15.12 -16.91 4.08
C ASP A 45 13.95 -16.08 4.64
N VAL A 46 13.69 -14.90 4.06
CA VAL A 46 12.53 -14.08 4.39
C VAL A 46 11.26 -14.78 3.91
N GLN A 47 11.26 -15.31 2.69
CA GLN A 47 10.13 -16.08 2.15
C GLN A 47 9.79 -17.29 3.05
N ALA A 48 10.80 -18.06 3.48
CA ALA A 48 10.60 -19.22 4.36
C ALA A 48 9.95 -18.84 5.69
N LYS A 49 10.38 -17.73 6.31
CA LYS A 49 9.78 -17.21 7.55
C LYS A 49 8.34 -16.74 7.37
N ILE A 50 8.00 -16.17 6.21
CA ILE A 50 6.61 -15.80 5.88
C ILE A 50 5.76 -17.08 5.78
N HIS A 51 6.25 -18.12 5.08
CA HIS A 51 5.54 -19.39 5.00
C HIS A 51 5.36 -20.04 6.38
N GLU A 52 6.38 -20.06 7.23
CA GLU A 52 6.27 -20.57 8.60
C GLU A 52 5.21 -19.81 9.41
N GLU A 53 5.12 -18.49 9.27
CA GLU A 53 4.07 -17.69 9.90
C GLU A 53 2.68 -18.04 9.37
N LEU A 54 2.52 -18.21 8.05
CA LEU A 54 1.26 -18.61 7.41
C LEU A 54 0.84 -20.02 7.86
N ASP A 55 1.75 -20.98 7.86
CA ASP A 55 1.50 -22.35 8.30
C ASP A 55 1.09 -22.40 9.78
N ARG A 56 1.65 -21.53 10.61
CA ARG A 56 1.27 -21.43 12.03
C ARG A 56 -0.15 -20.89 12.24
N ILE A 57 -0.60 -19.96 11.39
CA ILE A 57 -1.89 -19.26 11.55
C ILE A 57 -3.03 -20.04 10.86
N PHE A 58 -2.77 -20.55 9.66
CA PHE A 58 -3.78 -21.21 8.83
C PHE A 58 -3.71 -22.74 8.92
N GLY A 59 -2.55 -23.30 9.30
CA GLY A 59 -2.39 -24.74 9.50
C GLY A 59 -2.79 -25.54 8.27
N THR A 60 -3.66 -26.54 8.49
CA THR A 60 -4.21 -27.38 7.41
C THR A 60 -5.52 -26.84 6.83
N ASP A 61 -6.07 -25.76 7.39
CA ASP A 61 -7.33 -25.18 6.95
C ASP A 61 -7.07 -24.10 5.89
N THR A 62 -6.83 -24.54 4.66
CA THR A 62 -6.53 -23.67 3.52
C THR A 62 -7.79 -23.16 2.80
N GLU A 63 -8.97 -23.66 3.16
CA GLU A 63 -10.24 -23.30 2.49
C GLU A 63 -11.07 -22.29 3.28
N ARG A 64 -10.75 -22.05 4.56
CA ARG A 64 -11.42 -20.99 5.32
C ARG A 64 -11.07 -19.59 4.80
N ASP A 65 -12.02 -18.69 4.95
CA ASP A 65 -11.80 -17.28 4.68
C ASP A 65 -10.84 -16.65 5.70
N VAL A 66 -10.06 -15.67 5.23
CA VAL A 66 -9.19 -14.84 6.08
C VAL A 66 -10.07 -13.87 6.87
N THR A 67 -9.90 -13.88 8.20
CA THR A 67 -10.61 -12.99 9.12
C THR A 67 -9.72 -11.82 9.55
N GLU A 68 -10.32 -10.78 10.11
CA GLU A 68 -9.57 -9.65 10.67
C GLU A 68 -8.62 -10.06 11.82
N SER A 69 -8.98 -11.11 12.58
CA SER A 69 -8.11 -11.64 13.64
C SER A 69 -6.81 -12.18 13.06
N ASP A 70 -6.89 -12.88 11.93
CA ASP A 70 -5.71 -13.46 11.27
C ASP A 70 -4.74 -12.36 10.80
N LEU A 71 -5.28 -11.24 10.31
CA LEU A 71 -4.46 -10.10 9.88
C LEU A 71 -3.63 -9.50 11.03
N ASN A 72 -4.16 -9.53 12.26
CA ASN A 72 -3.43 -9.08 13.45
C ASN A 72 -2.30 -10.04 13.85
N ASP A 73 -2.41 -11.32 13.48
CA ASP A 73 -1.43 -12.35 13.78
C ASP A 73 -0.30 -12.46 12.75
N LEU A 74 -0.49 -11.90 11.55
CA LEU A 74 0.51 -11.77 10.48
C LEU A 74 1.59 -10.71 10.79
N LYS A 75 2.28 -10.87 11.92
CA LYS A 75 3.23 -9.88 12.45
C LYS A 75 4.49 -9.78 11.61
N TYR A 76 5.04 -10.91 11.18
CA TYR A 76 6.26 -10.95 10.38
C TYR A 76 6.01 -10.40 8.98
N LEU A 77 4.92 -10.81 8.32
CA LEU A 77 4.53 -10.25 7.03
C LEU A 77 4.32 -8.73 7.11
N ASN A 78 3.68 -8.23 8.17
CA ASN A 78 3.56 -6.80 8.42
C ASN A 78 4.93 -6.11 8.57
N CYS A 79 5.90 -6.73 9.23
CA CYS A 79 7.26 -6.21 9.31
C CYS A 79 7.94 -6.16 7.93
N VAL A 80 7.74 -7.18 7.09
CA VAL A 80 8.28 -7.21 5.71
C VAL A 80 7.70 -6.07 4.86
N LEU A 81 6.40 -5.81 4.97
CA LEU A 81 5.77 -4.68 4.27
C LEU A 81 6.28 -3.33 4.76
N LYS A 82 6.48 -3.18 6.07
CA LYS A 82 7.07 -1.97 6.65
C LYS A 82 8.52 -1.75 6.17
N GLU A 83 9.31 -2.81 6.14
CA GLU A 83 10.70 -2.73 5.68
C GLU A 83 10.78 -2.45 4.18
N THR A 84 9.86 -3.03 3.39
CA THR A 84 9.71 -2.70 1.97
C THR A 84 9.47 -1.20 1.78
N ASN A 85 8.54 -0.62 2.54
CA ASN A 85 8.25 0.82 2.47
C ASN A 85 9.36 1.70 3.07
N ARG A 86 10.17 1.17 3.99
CA ARG A 86 11.37 1.85 4.49
C ARG A 86 12.44 1.99 3.41
N LEU A 87 12.61 0.96 2.57
CA LEU A 87 13.58 0.93 1.47
C LEU A 87 13.05 1.63 0.22
N TYR A 88 11.79 1.38 -0.13
CA TYR A 88 11.12 1.84 -1.33
C TYR A 88 9.83 2.57 -0.95
N ALA A 89 9.99 3.77 -0.39
CA ALA A 89 8.87 4.61 -0.03
C ALA A 89 8.07 5.01 -1.28
N VAL A 90 6.79 4.60 -1.32
CA VAL A 90 5.87 4.89 -2.43
C VAL A 90 5.67 6.40 -2.63
N VAL A 91 5.69 7.17 -1.54
CA VAL A 91 5.63 8.64 -1.56
C VAL A 91 6.88 9.17 -0.86
N PRO A 92 7.99 9.40 -1.59
CA PRO A 92 9.29 9.73 -0.98
C PRO A 92 9.38 11.18 -0.47
N MET A 93 8.50 12.07 -0.93
CA MET A 93 8.52 13.48 -0.56
C MET A 93 7.10 14.01 -0.43
N ILE A 94 6.88 14.83 0.60
CA ILE A 94 5.64 15.55 0.80
C ILE A 94 5.97 17.05 0.90
N GLY A 95 5.58 17.80 -0.13
CA GLY A 95 5.77 19.25 -0.16
C GLY A 95 4.76 20.00 0.73
N ARG A 96 5.19 21.15 1.24
CA ARG A 96 4.34 22.17 1.87
C ARG A 96 4.71 23.52 1.26
N GLN A 97 3.71 24.39 1.10
CA GLN A 97 3.91 25.78 0.73
C GLN A 97 3.65 26.62 1.97
N ALA A 98 4.61 27.47 2.33
CA ALA A 98 4.42 28.44 3.42
C ALA A 98 3.47 29.55 2.94
N GLU A 99 2.43 29.84 3.72
CA GLU A 99 1.50 30.93 3.43
C GLU A 99 2.01 32.28 3.97
N GLU A 100 2.89 32.23 4.98
CA GLU A 100 3.51 33.38 5.64
C GLU A 100 4.99 33.08 5.94
N ASP A 101 5.78 34.13 6.22
CA ASP A 101 7.19 33.99 6.57
C ASP A 101 7.37 33.18 7.87
N MET A 102 8.16 32.10 7.81
CA MET A 102 8.46 31.25 8.96
C MET A 102 9.92 31.38 9.35
N ASN A 103 10.18 31.56 10.66
CA ASN A 103 11.49 31.31 11.25
C ASN A 103 11.60 29.83 11.60
N ILE A 104 12.67 29.20 11.11
CA ILE A 104 12.95 27.75 11.23
C ILE A 104 13.90 27.48 12.39
#